data_AF-A0A5S9M8X5-F1
#
_entry.id   AF-A0A5S9M8X5-F1
#
_cell.length_a   1.000
_cell.length_b   1.000
_cell.length_c   1.000
_cell.angle_alpha   90.00
_cell.angle_beta   90.00
_cell.angle_gamma   90.00
#
_symmetry.space_group_name_H-M   'P 1'
#
loop_
_entity.id
_entity.type
_entity.pdbx_description
1 polymer ?
#
loop_
_entity_poly.entity_id
_entity_poly.type
_entity_poly.pdbx_seq_one_letter_code
_entity_poly.pdbx_strand_id
1 'polypeptide(L)'
;MSIKTVSKNQQFLEQQSQRESNARSYPRRFPLAMQKAEGMIVTDADGRVFYDCLAGAGTLALGHNHPVVIEAIERMLHEKRPLHTLDITSEIKEEFVNEIFFSPARRVCKESKNSILWTNWR
;
A
#
# COMPACT_ATOMS: atom_id res chain seq x y z
N MET A 1 19.32 -23.36 -32.53
CA MET A 1 19.11 -23.60 -31.09
C MET A 1 18.49 -22.34 -30.49
N SER A 2 17.27 -22.42 -29.97
CA SER A 2 16.63 -21.29 -29.28
C SER A 2 17.15 -21.27 -27.84
N ILE A 3 17.88 -20.23 -27.45
CA ILE A 3 18.28 -20.00 -26.06
C ILE A 3 16.99 -19.66 -25.31
N LYS A 4 16.45 -20.61 -24.54
CA LYS A 4 15.34 -20.32 -23.63
C LYS A 4 15.90 -19.49 -22.48
N THR A 5 15.68 -18.18 -22.53
CA THR A 5 15.93 -17.30 -21.38
C THR A 5 15.06 -17.78 -20.22
N VAL A 6 15.67 -18.07 -19.08
CA VAL A 6 14.97 -18.46 -17.85
C VAL A 6 14.13 -17.28 -17.36
N SER A 7 12.84 -17.50 -17.10
CA SER A 7 11.93 -16.49 -16.54
C SER A 7 12.32 -16.17 -15.09
N LYS A 8 12.69 -14.92 -14.83
CA LYS A 8 12.94 -14.43 -13.47
C LYS A 8 11.65 -14.41 -12.67
N ASN A 9 10.54 -14.09 -13.32
CA ASN A 9 9.23 -14.08 -12.70
C ASN A 9 8.88 -15.47 -12.11
N GLN A 10 9.03 -16.52 -12.92
CA GLN A 10 8.81 -17.90 -12.46
C GLN A 10 9.77 -18.28 -11.32
N GLN A 11 11.07 -17.98 -11.46
CA GLN A 11 12.05 -18.28 -10.42
C GLN A 11 11.68 -17.63 -9.08
N PHE A 12 11.26 -16.36 -9.08
CA PHE A 12 10.87 -15.66 -7.86
C PHE A 12 9.58 -16.22 -7.24
N LEU A 13 8.60 -16.61 -8.05
CA LEU A 13 7.38 -17.27 -7.57
C LEU A 13 7.67 -18.64 -6.95
N GLU A 14 8.59 -19.41 -7.52
CA GLU A 14 9.04 -20.69 -6.95
C GLU A 14 9.76 -20.50 -5.62
N GLN A 15 10.69 -19.55 -5.55
CA GLN A 15 11.38 -19.20 -4.29
C GLN A 15 10.39 -18.74 -3.22
N GLN A 16 9.44 -17.90 -3.61
CA GLN A 16 8.36 -17.45 -2.74
C GLN A 16 7.57 -18.68 -2.23
N SER A 17 7.14 -19.59 -3.10
CA SER A 17 6.41 -20.80 -2.72
C SER A 17 7.14 -21.67 -1.70
N GLN A 18 8.46 -21.78 -1.80
CA GLN A 18 9.27 -22.61 -0.89
C GLN A 18 9.49 -21.99 0.49
N ARG A 19 9.50 -20.65 0.60
CA ARG A 19 9.97 -19.96 1.80
C ARG A 19 8.88 -19.44 2.73
N GLU A 20 7.71 -19.10 2.20
CA GLU A 20 6.67 -18.43 3.00
C GLU A 20 5.39 -19.28 3.13
N SER A 21 4.54 -18.95 4.10
CA SER A 21 3.39 -19.79 4.50
C SER A 21 2.22 -19.76 3.51
N ASN A 22 1.25 -20.66 3.69
CA ASN A 22 0.05 -20.72 2.85
C ASN A 22 -0.93 -19.55 3.03
N ALA A 23 -0.72 -18.68 4.04
CA ALA A 23 -1.55 -17.52 4.33
C ALA A 23 -1.61 -16.49 3.18
N ARG A 24 -0.73 -16.61 2.18
CA ARG A 24 -0.59 -15.68 1.05
C ARG A 24 -1.64 -15.88 -0.03
N SER A 25 -2.64 -15.02 -0.11
CA SER A 25 -3.75 -15.16 -1.06
C SER A 25 -3.47 -14.58 -2.45
N TYR A 26 -2.79 -13.43 -2.54
CA TYR A 26 -2.64 -12.68 -3.80
C TYR A 26 -1.77 -13.36 -4.87
N PRO A 27 -0.59 -13.93 -4.57
CA PRO A 27 0.27 -14.52 -5.61
C PRO A 27 -0.37 -15.69 -6.37
N ARG A 28 -1.36 -16.35 -5.77
CA ARG A 28 -2.15 -17.41 -6.42
C ARG A 28 -3.09 -16.88 -7.50
N ARG A 29 -3.59 -15.64 -7.35
CA ARG A 29 -4.49 -14.99 -8.31
C ARG A 29 -3.73 -14.08 -9.27
N PHE A 30 -2.63 -13.52 -8.82
CA PHE A 30 -1.75 -12.62 -9.56
C PHE A 30 -0.31 -13.17 -9.50
N PRO A 31 0.01 -14.24 -10.26
CA PRO A 31 1.33 -14.88 -10.24
C PRO A 31 2.33 -14.01 -11.00
N LEU A 32 2.73 -12.90 -10.36
CA LEU A 32 3.68 -11.95 -10.90
C LEU A 32 4.66 -11.50 -9.82
N ALA A 33 5.93 -11.39 -10.19
CA ALA A 33 6.97 -10.78 -9.39
C ALA A 33 7.22 -9.36 -9.90
N MET A 34 6.84 -8.35 -9.11
CA MET A 34 6.99 -6.94 -9.48
C MET A 34 8.47 -6.52 -9.45
N GLN A 35 8.92 -5.84 -10.50
CA GLN A 35 10.25 -5.21 -10.57
C GLN A 35 10.19 -3.72 -10.27
N LYS A 36 9.25 -3.00 -10.90
CA LYS A 36 9.05 -1.55 -10.72
C LYS A 36 7.58 -1.22 -10.93
N ALA A 37 7.13 -0.11 -10.33
CA ALA A 37 5.78 0.39 -10.52
C ALA A 37 5.75 1.92 -10.41
N GLU A 38 4.91 2.58 -11.20
CA GLU A 38 4.71 4.03 -11.17
C GLU A 38 3.27 4.35 -11.60
N GLY A 39 2.56 5.14 -10.81
CA GLY A 39 1.12 5.36 -10.99
C GLY A 39 0.37 4.03 -10.98
N MET A 40 -0.38 3.76 -12.06
CA MET A 40 -1.10 2.49 -12.25
C MET A 40 -0.30 1.45 -13.06
N ILE A 41 0.95 1.73 -13.43
CA ILE A 41 1.75 0.87 -14.29
C ILE A 41 2.69 0.02 -13.45
N VAL A 42 2.64 -1.30 -13.62
CA VAL A 42 3.56 -2.26 -12.99
C VAL A 42 4.36 -2.96 -14.07
N THR A 43 5.67 -3.07 -13.88
CA THR A 43 6.55 -3.93 -14.71
C THR A 43 7.00 -5.13 -13.88
N ASP A 44 6.84 -6.33 -14.42
CA ASP A 44 7.31 -7.57 -13.77
C ASP A 44 8.81 -7.82 -13.98
N ALA A 45 9.33 -8.87 -13.33
CA ALA A 45 10.74 -9.27 -13.38
C ALA A 45 11.22 -9.72 -14.78
N ASP A 46 10.31 -10.04 -15.69
CA ASP A 46 10.60 -10.39 -17.09
C ASP A 46 10.42 -9.19 -18.04
N GLY A 47 10.07 -8.01 -17.51
CA GLY A 47 9.87 -6.78 -18.27
C GLY A 47 8.48 -6.59 -18.85
N ARG A 48 7.50 -7.44 -18.49
CA ARG A 48 6.11 -7.28 -18.94
C ARG A 48 5.41 -6.17 -18.17
N VAL A 49 4.60 -5.40 -18.86
CA VAL A 49 3.91 -4.23 -18.30
C VAL A 49 2.43 -4.54 -18.11
N PHE A 50 1.89 -4.16 -16.95
CA PHE A 50 0.51 -4.39 -16.53
C PHE A 50 -0.10 -3.11 -15.96
N TYR A 51 -1.43 -3.02 -16.04
CA TYR A 51 -2.21 -2.06 -15.25
C TYR A 51 -2.54 -2.67 -13.88
N ASP A 52 -2.26 -1.93 -12.82
CA ASP A 52 -2.60 -2.30 -11.45
C ASP A 52 -4.01 -1.81 -11.07
N CYS A 53 -4.97 -2.72 -11.17
CA CYS A 53 -6.34 -2.50 -10.68
C CYS A 53 -6.55 -2.99 -9.23
N LEU A 54 -5.52 -3.54 -8.58
CA LEU A 54 -5.56 -3.96 -7.17
C LEU A 54 -5.32 -2.76 -6.24
N ALA A 55 -4.50 -1.80 -6.66
CA ALA A 55 -4.19 -0.57 -5.94
C ALA A 55 -3.80 -0.81 -4.46
N GLY A 56 -3.05 -1.89 -4.20
CA GLY A 56 -2.67 -2.29 -2.84
C GLY A 56 -3.88 -2.55 -1.92
N ALA A 57 -4.92 -3.20 -2.43
CA ALA A 57 -6.21 -3.38 -1.75
C ALA A 57 -6.84 -2.04 -1.31
N GLY A 58 -6.70 -1.02 -2.15
CA GLY A 58 -7.22 0.34 -1.93
C GLY A 58 -6.28 1.29 -1.19
N THR A 59 -5.14 0.80 -0.69
CA THR A 59 -4.16 1.62 0.05
C THR A 59 -3.47 2.66 -0.85
N LEU A 60 -3.26 2.32 -2.12
CA LEU A 60 -2.51 3.14 -3.07
C LEU A 60 -3.44 4.05 -3.89
N ALA A 61 -4.14 4.96 -3.21
CA ALA A 61 -5.11 5.86 -3.86
C ALA A 61 -4.49 6.75 -4.96
N LEU A 62 -3.21 7.12 -4.82
CA LEU A 62 -2.45 7.90 -5.82
C LEU A 62 -1.62 7.03 -6.77
N GLY A 63 -1.75 5.71 -6.68
CA GLY A 63 -0.89 4.75 -7.37
C GLY A 63 0.50 4.60 -6.72
N HIS A 64 1.35 3.81 -7.37
CA HIS A 64 2.73 3.57 -6.92
C HIS A 64 3.61 4.81 -7.13
N ASN A 65 4.50 5.10 -6.19
CA ASN A 65 5.57 6.08 -6.36
C ASN A 65 5.10 7.48 -6.81
N HIS A 66 3.92 7.91 -6.37
CA HIS A 66 3.44 9.26 -6.65
C HIS A 66 4.40 10.31 -6.04
N PRO A 67 4.81 11.38 -6.77
CA PRO A 67 5.84 12.31 -6.31
C PRO A 67 5.61 12.90 -4.91
N VAL A 68 4.35 13.29 -4.61
CA VAL A 68 3.98 13.82 -3.29
C VAL A 68 4.18 12.80 -2.15
N VAL A 69 3.97 11.50 -2.44
CA VAL A 69 4.17 10.43 -1.45
C VAL A 69 5.65 10.16 -1.24
N ILE A 70 6.45 10.16 -2.32
CA ILE A 70 7.91 10.02 -2.24
C ILE A 70 8.48 11.13 -1.37
N GLU A 71 8.15 12.39 -1.68
CA GLU A 71 8.65 13.55 -0.94
C GLU A 71 8.30 13.46 0.55
N ALA A 72 7.06 13.05 0.89
CA ALA A 72 6.63 12.90 2.26
C ALA A 72 7.42 11.80 3.01
N ILE A 73 7.66 10.65 2.38
CA ILE A 73 8.45 9.55 2.95
C ILE A 73 9.92 9.98 3.14
N GLU A 74 10.52 10.59 2.12
CA GLU A 74 11.90 11.08 2.19
C GLU A 74 12.07 12.10 3.32
N ARG A 75 11.14 13.03 3.47
CA ARG A 75 11.13 13.99 4.58
C ARG A 75 11.06 13.29 5.94
N MET A 76 10.16 12.31 6.11
CA MET A 76 10.07 11.54 7.37
C MET A 76 11.40 10.84 7.71
N LEU A 77 12.07 10.26 6.72
CA LEU A 77 13.37 9.60 6.91
C LEU A 77 14.47 10.60 7.27
N HIS A 78 14.55 11.73 6.57
CA HIS A 78 15.53 12.79 6.84
C HIS A 78 15.37 13.38 8.23
N GLU A 79 14.13 13.60 8.68
CA GLU A 79 13.81 14.12 10.01
C GLU A 79 13.89 13.05 11.12
N LYS A 80 14.21 11.79 10.77
CA LYS A 80 14.25 10.64 11.70
C LYS A 80 12.95 10.45 12.48
N ARG A 81 11.82 10.74 11.85
CA ARG A 81 10.49 10.49 12.44
C ARG A 81 10.27 8.99 12.61
N PRO A 82 9.50 8.55 13.64
CA PRO A 82 9.25 7.13 13.85
C PRO A 82 8.39 6.55 12.73
N LEU A 83 8.83 5.43 12.15
CA LEU A 83 8.13 4.75 11.04
C LEU A 83 7.02 3.80 11.53
N HIS A 84 7.22 3.19 12.69
CA HIS A 84 6.30 2.23 13.28
C HIS A 84 6.28 2.39 14.80
N THR A 85 5.12 2.72 15.37
CA THR A 85 4.99 3.04 16.80
C THR A 85 3.97 2.17 17.53
N LEU A 86 3.36 1.18 16.86
CA LEU A 86 2.20 0.46 17.38
C LEU A 86 1.11 1.45 17.83
N ASP A 87 0.74 1.44 19.11
CA ASP A 87 -0.24 2.33 19.73
C ASP A 87 0.36 3.60 20.34
N ILE A 88 1.69 3.70 20.46
CA ILE A 88 2.41 4.87 21.00
C ILE A 88 2.15 6.10 20.13
N THR A 89 1.84 7.23 20.76
CA THR A 89 1.56 8.50 20.06
C THR A 89 2.84 9.21 19.57
N SER A 90 2.68 10.10 18.59
CA SER A 90 3.74 10.92 18.00
C SER A 90 3.16 12.20 17.43
N GLU A 91 3.99 13.23 17.25
CA GLU A 91 3.56 14.52 16.69
C GLU A 91 2.88 14.36 15.32
N ILE A 92 3.45 13.54 14.42
CA ILE A 92 2.86 13.28 13.10
C ILE A 92 1.52 12.55 13.15
N LYS A 93 1.32 11.69 14.17
CA LYS A 93 0.02 11.03 14.39
C LYS A 93 -1.02 12.06 14.82
N GLU A 94 -0.68 12.96 15.74
CA GLU A 94 -1.59 14.01 16.20
C GLU A 94 -1.92 15.00 15.07
N GLU A 95 -0.95 15.40 14.25
CA GLU A 95 -1.15 16.21 13.03
C GLU A 95 -2.15 15.56 12.08
N PHE A 96 -1.93 14.28 11.74
CA PHE A 96 -2.81 13.51 10.86
C PHE A 96 -4.23 13.35 11.44
N VAL A 97 -4.32 13.04 12.74
CA VAL A 97 -5.61 12.93 13.43
C VAL A 97 -6.37 14.25 13.33
N ASN A 98 -5.73 15.37 13.64
CA ASN A 98 -6.32 16.70 13.54
C ASN A 98 -6.82 17.00 12.13
N GLU A 99 -6.00 16.79 11.10
CA GLU A 99 -6.39 16.94 9.68
C GLU A 99 -7.69 16.19 9.36
N ILE A 100 -7.79 14.90 9.72
CA ILE A 100 -9.02 14.15 9.45
C ILE A 100 -10.19 14.67 10.29
N PHE A 101 -9.99 15.02 11.57
CA PHE A 101 -11.07 15.51 12.44
C PHE A 101 -11.65 16.84 11.97
N PHE A 102 -10.82 17.73 11.45
CA PHE A 102 -11.22 19.05 10.97
C PHE A 102 -11.53 19.10 9.47
N SER A 103 -11.24 18.03 8.72
CA SER A 103 -11.57 17.91 7.30
C SER A 103 -13.07 18.17 7.03
N PRO A 104 -13.42 18.91 5.96
CA PRO A 104 -14.80 19.19 5.58
C PRO A 104 -15.65 17.93 5.37
N ALA A 105 -15.03 16.83 4.90
CA ALA A 105 -15.68 15.53 4.73
C ALA A 105 -16.30 15.00 6.04
N ARG A 106 -15.66 15.27 7.19
CA ARG A 106 -16.20 14.88 8.50
C ARG A 106 -17.31 15.83 8.99
N ARG A 107 -17.33 17.07 8.49
CA ARG A 107 -18.38 18.07 8.76
C ARG A 107 -19.71 17.66 8.10
N VAL A 108 -19.66 17.12 6.88
CA VAL A 108 -20.81 16.52 6.18
C VAL A 108 -21.35 15.29 6.93
N CYS A 109 -20.47 14.46 7.52
CA CYS A 109 -20.90 13.31 8.35
C CYS A 109 -21.45 13.69 9.74
N LYS A 110 -21.33 14.95 10.20
CA LYS A 110 -21.99 15.38 11.45
C LYS A 110 -23.48 15.67 11.25
N GLU A 111 -23.92 16.03 10.04
CA GLU A 111 -25.35 16.20 9.75
C GLU A 111 -26.11 14.87 9.72
N SER A 112 -25.42 13.73 9.59
CA SER A 112 -25.98 12.38 9.67
C SER A 112 -25.85 11.71 11.06
N LYS A 113 -25.29 12.40 12.06
CA LYS A 113 -25.02 11.87 13.42
C LYS A 113 -26.18 11.97 14.43
N ASN A 114 -27.41 12.21 13.99
CA ASN A 114 -28.58 12.04 14.85
C ASN A 114 -29.16 10.60 14.86
N SER A 115 -28.54 9.62 14.19
CA SER A 115 -29.17 8.30 14.00
C SER A 115 -28.39 7.06 14.45
N ILE A 116 -27.11 7.10 14.82
CA ILE A 116 -26.38 5.84 15.11
C ILE A 116 -25.55 5.93 16.39
N LEU A 117 -26.00 5.14 17.38
CA LEU A 117 -25.41 4.85 18.68
C LEU A 117 -24.07 4.11 18.51
N TRP A 118 -22.95 4.80 18.71
CA TRP A 118 -21.60 4.23 18.81
C TRP A 118 -21.13 4.13 20.26
N THR A 119 -21.99 3.73 21.21
CA THR A 119 -21.65 3.71 22.65
C THR A 119 -21.45 2.33 23.27
N ASN A 120 -21.66 1.22 22.55
CA ASN A 120 -21.56 -0.13 23.13
C ASN A 120 -20.62 -1.07 22.35
N TRP A 121 -19.33 -0.75 22.36
CA TRP A 121 -18.28 -1.75 22.19
C TRP A 121 -17.46 -1.77 23.49
N ARG A 122 -17.92 -2.57 24.46
CA ARG A 122 -17.14 -3.14 25.55
C ARG A 122 -16.91 -4.61 25.23
#